data_AF-A0A353NBV7-F1
#
_entry.id   AF-A0A353NBV7-F1
#
_cell.length_a   1.000
_cell.length_b   1.000
_cell.length_c   1.000
_cell.angle_alpha   90.00
_cell.angle_beta   90.00
_cell.angle_gamma   90.00
#
_symmetry.space_group_name_H-M   'P 1'
#
loop_
_entity.id
_entity.type
_entity.pdbx_description
1 polymer ?
#
loop_
_entity_poly.entity_id
_entity_poly.type
_entity_poly.pdbx_seq_one_letter_code
_entity_poly.pdbx_strand_id
1 'polypeptide(L)' 'MSNQKISPETRLAQMIAKLKENEFRITPQRYAVLRILAHSEYHPSAESIYEQLITDYPTMSPATVYKTINL' A
#
# COMPACT_ATOMS: atom_id res chain seq x y z
N MET A 1 12.33 -23.31 14.33
CA MET A 1 11.65 -22.68 13.17
C MET A 1 11.81 -21.19 13.32
N SER A 2 12.78 -20.60 12.63
CA SER A 2 13.10 -19.18 12.72
C SER A 2 11.96 -18.35 12.13
N ASN A 3 11.24 -17.62 12.98
CA ASN A 3 10.23 -16.66 12.56
C ASN A 3 10.95 -15.42 11.99
N GLN A 4 11.42 -15.52 10.75
CA GLN A 4 12.13 -14.43 10.11
C GLN A 4 11.09 -13.40 9.65
N LYS A 5 10.94 -12.31 10.41
CA LYS A 5 10.12 -11.16 10.00
C LYS A 5 10.61 -10.70 8.63
N ILE A 6 9.74 -10.74 7.63
CA ILE A 6 9.99 -10.22 6.28
C ILE A 6 10.22 -8.70 6.40
N SER A 7 11.27 -8.17 5.77
CA SER A 7 11.53 -6.72 5.81
C SER A 7 10.41 -5.94 5.11
N PRO A 8 10.10 -4.69 5.51
CA PRO A 8 9.12 -3.86 4.84
C PRO A 8 9.33 -3.75 3.31
N GLU A 9 10.58 -3.71 2.87
CA GLU A 9 10.96 -3.64 1.47
C GLU A 9 10.63 -4.93 0.73
N THR A 10 10.88 -6.08 1.36
CA THR A 10 10.55 -7.39 0.79
C THR A 10 9.04 -7.56 0.71
N ARG A 11 8.30 -7.16 1.76
CA ARG A 11 6.83 -7.17 1.79
C ARG A 11 6.25 -6.27 0.70
N LEU A 12 6.78 -5.06 0.53
CA LEU A 12 6.38 -4.15 -0.53
C LEU A 12 6.60 -4.76 -1.91
N ALA A 13 7.78 -5.35 -2.16
CA ALA A 13 8.11 -5.98 -3.42
C ALA A 13 7.12 -7.11 -3.76
N GLN A 14 6.75 -7.94 -2.77
CA GLN A 14 5.75 -9.00 -2.91
C GLN A 14 4.36 -8.45 -3.25
N MET A 15 3.90 -7.39 -2.58
CA MET A 15 2.61 -6.77 -2.89
C MET A 15 2.58 -6.19 -4.31
N ILE A 16 3.67 -5.52 -4.72
CA ILE A 16 3.81 -4.98 -6.08
C ILE A 16 3.82 -6.10 -7.13
N ALA A 17 4.57 -7.18 -6.88
CA ALA A 17 4.62 -8.32 -7.78
C ALA A 17 3.23 -8.93 -7.98
N LYS A 18 2.50 -9.17 -6.88
CA LYS A 18 1.15 -9.72 -6.93
C LYS A 18 0.18 -8.84 -7.73
N LEU A 19 0.22 -7.52 -7.56
CA LEU A 19 -0.62 -6.62 -8.35
C LEU A 19 -0.24 -6.63 -9.85
N LYS A 20 1.06 -6.68 -10.17
CA LYS A 20 1.53 -6.76 -11.56
C LYS A 20 1.15 -8.07 -12.24
N GLU A 21 1.21 -9.20 -11.52
CA GLU A 21 0.76 -10.51 -11.99
C GLU A 21 -0.74 -10.51 -12.36
N ASN A 22 -1.53 -9.68 -11.67
CA ASN A 22 -2.95 -9.48 -11.94
C ASN A 22 -3.21 -8.28 -12.89
N GLU A 23 -2.19 -7.86 -13.65
CA GLU A 23 -2.26 -6.77 -14.65
C GLU A 23 -2.69 -5.40 -14.08
N PHE A 24 -2.65 -5.23 -12.75
CA PHE A 24 -2.93 -3.94 -12.13
C PHE A 24 -1.74 -2.99 -12.30
N ARG A 25 -2.01 -1.85 -12.94
CA ARG A 25 -1.04 -0.75 -13.03
C ARG A 25 -0.66 -0.22 -11.65
N ILE A 26 0.64 -0.09 -11.38
CA ILE A 26 1.16 0.54 -10.16
C ILE A 26 1.32 2.04 -10.41
N THR A 27 0.29 2.82 -10.09
CA THR A 27 0.36 4.29 -10.11
C THR A 27 1.12 4.82 -8.88
N PRO A 28 1.59 6.09 -8.89
CA PRO A 28 2.24 6.67 -7.71
C PRO A 28 1.39 6.59 -6.44
N GLN A 29 0.09 6.83 -6.54
CA GLN A 29 -0.84 6.72 -5.40
C GLN A 29 -0.94 5.29 -4.88
N ARG A 30 -1.07 4.30 -5.78
CA ARG A 30 -1.10 2.88 -5.39
C ARG A 30 0.20 2.48 -4.70
N TYR A 31 1.35 2.88 -5.26
CA TYR A 31 2.65 2.64 -4.64
C TYR A 31 2.75 3.23 -3.23
N ALA A 32 2.27 4.47 -3.03
CA ALA A 32 2.28 5.12 -1.72
C ALA A 32 1.41 4.38 -0.69
N VAL A 33 0.21 3.92 -1.09
CA VAL A 33 -0.64 3.07 -0.23
C VAL A 33 0.07 1.77 0.14
N LEU A 34 0.65 1.07 -0.83
CA LEU A 34 1.40 -0.18 -0.59
C LEU A 34 2.63 0.04 0.30
N ARG A 35 3.33 1.17 0.16
CA ARG A 35 4.46 1.56 1.02
C ARG A 35 4.01 1.68 2.48
N ILE A 36 2.94 2.41 2.76
CA ILE A 36 2.40 2.55 4.12
C ILE A 36 2.02 1.19 4.69
N LEU A 37 1.28 0.39 3.92
CA LEU A 37 0.87 -0.95 4.34
C LEU A 37 2.06 -1.86 4.65
N ALA A 38 3.13 -1.79 3.84
CA ALA A 38 4.31 -2.63 4.01
C ALA A 38 5.15 -2.25 5.24
N HIS A 39 5.22 -0.97 5.58
CA HIS A 39 6.00 -0.44 6.71
C HIS A 39 5.21 -0.37 8.03
N SER A 40 3.90 -0.53 7.98
CA SER A 40 3.09 -0.52 9.20
C SER A 40 3.25 -1.84 9.97
N GLU A 41 3.58 -1.73 11.26
CA GLU A 41 3.54 -2.84 12.22
C GLU A 41 2.12 -3.15 12.71
N TYR A 42 1.16 -2.25 12.44
CA TYR A 42 -0.25 -2.37 12.79
C TYR A 42 -1.12 -2.40 11.54
N HIS A 43 -2.44 -2.52 11.71
CA HIS A 43 -3.41 -2.46 10.62
C HIS A 43 -4.01 -1.04 10.56
N PRO A 44 -3.44 -0.11 9.76
CA PRO A 44 -3.99 1.23 9.63
C PRO A 44 -5.35 1.18 8.94
N SER A 45 -6.26 2.07 9.35
CA SER A 45 -7.53 2.25 8.64
C SER A 45 -7.28 2.89 7.27
N ALA A 46 -8.22 2.67 6.33
CA ALA A 46 -8.18 3.34 5.03
C ALA A 46 -8.22 4.87 5.17
N GLU A 47 -8.96 5.37 6.15
CA GLU A 47 -9.01 6.80 6.51
C GLU A 47 -7.65 7.32 6.95
N SER A 48 -6.95 6.63 7.86
CA SER A 48 -5.63 7.03 8.32
C SER A 48 -4.58 7.03 7.19
N ILE A 49 -4.66 6.07 6.26
CA ILE A 49 -3.81 6.08 5.07
C ILE A 49 -4.14 7.28 4.17
N TYR A 50 -5.42 7.59 3.97
CA TYR A 50 -5.84 8.73 3.18
C TYR A 50 -5.34 10.07 3.77
N GLU A 51 -5.51 10.26 5.08
CA GLU A 51 -5.05 11.45 5.80
C GLU A 51 -3.53 11.67 5.67
N GLN A 52 -2.75 10.59 5.69
CA GLN A 52 -1.29 10.67 5.49
C GLN A 52 -0.92 11.06 4.06
N LEU A 53 -1.69 10.65 3.06
CA LEU A 53 -1.34 10.80 1.64
C LEU A 53 -1.94 12.04 0.97
N ILE A 54 -3.01 12.63 1.51
CA ILE A 54 -3.71 13.75 0.86
C ILE A 54 -2.83 15.01 0.71
N THR A 55 -1.84 15.18 1.59
CA THR A 55 -0.87 16.29 1.50
C THR A 55 0.03 16.15 0.27
N ASP A 56 0.50 14.93 -0.02
CA ASP A 56 1.39 14.65 -1.16
C ASP A 56 0.62 14.43 -2.46
N TYR A 57 -0.64 13.99 -2.37
CA TYR A 57 -1.52 13.72 -3.51
C TYR A 57 -2.87 14.46 -3.36
N PRO A 58 -2.92 15.81 -3.45
CA PRO A 58 -4.13 16.60 -3.17
C PRO A 58 -5.37 16.27 -4.02
N THR A 59 -5.17 15.62 -5.17
CA THR A 59 -6.26 15.23 -6.07
C THR A 59 -6.71 13.78 -5.86
N MET A 60 -6.13 13.04 -4.91
CA MET A 60 -6.58 11.68 -4.60
C MET A 60 -7.90 11.71 -3.83
N SER A 61 -8.73 10.71 -4.04
CA SER A 61 -9.93 10.51 -3.20
C SER A 61 -9.71 9.36 -2.21
N PRO A 62 -10.50 9.29 -1.12
CA PRO A 62 -10.50 8.13 -0.23
C PRO A 62 -10.75 6.81 -0.99
N ALA A 63 -11.55 6.86 -2.07
CA ALA A 63 -11.84 5.70 -2.91
C ALA A 63 -10.56 5.10 -3.55
N THR A 64 -9.51 5.89 -3.78
CA THR A 64 -8.22 5.39 -4.26
C THR A 64 -7.57 4.44 -3.26
N VAL A 65 -7.65 4.76 -1.96
CA VAL A 65 -7.12 3.92 -0.89
C VAL A 65 -7.93 2.62 -0.79
N TYR A 66 -9.26 2.73 -0.69
CA TYR A 66 -10.15 1.56 -0.62
C TYR A 66 -9.98 0.63 -1.82
N LYS A 67 -9.95 1.18 -3.04
CA LYS A 67 -9.74 0.37 -4.24
C LYS A 67 -8.42 -0.37 -4.18
N THR A 68 -7.35 0.27 -3.71
CA THR A 68 -6.01 -0.33 -3.64
C THR A 68 -5.92 -1.44 -2.59
N ILE A 69 -6.57 -1.27 -1.44
CA ILE A 69 -6.61 -2.29 -0.36
C ILE A 69 -7.40 -3.53 -0.78
N ASN A 70 -8.38 -3.38 -1.68
CA ASN A 70 -9.26 -4.45 -2.14
C ASN A 70 -8.77 -5.17 -3.42
N LEU A 71 -7.58 -4.87 -3.93
CA LEU A 71 -6.96 -5.59 -5.07
C LEU A 71 -6.23 -6.85 -4.60
#